data_AF-A0A177K5J8-F1
#
_entry.id   AF-A0A177K5J8-F1
#
_cell.length_a   1.000
_cell.length_b   1.000
_cell.length_c   1.000
_cell.angle_alpha   90.00
_cell.angle_beta   90.00
_cell.angle_gamma   90.00
#
_symmetry.space_group_name_H-M   'P 1'
#
loop_
_entity.id
_entity.type
_entity.pdbx_description
1 polymer ?
#
loop_
_entity_poly.entity_id
_entity_poly.type
_entity_poly.pdbx_seq_one_letter_code
_entity_poly.pdbx_strand_id
1 'polypeptide(L)' 'MRTTVARHLLDRERRGETVQFENDEARRLCISTDMLWELSIRHADGSHVYVASASFENCVALLQQVDGIGLTSGVAA' A
#
# COMPACT_ATOMS: atom_id res chain seq x y z
N MET A 1 -20.72 -9.47 -6.19
CA MET A 1 -19.56 -10.37 -6.01
C MET A 1 -18.51 -9.58 -5.24
N ARG A 2 -18.19 -9.96 -4.00
CA ARG A 2 -17.17 -9.26 -3.19
C ARG A 2 -15.79 -9.78 -3.59
N THR A 3 -14.88 -8.90 -3.99
CA THR A 3 -13.48 -9.25 -4.25
C THR A 3 -12.77 -9.44 -2.92
N THR A 4 -12.02 -10.52 -2.77
CA THR A 4 -11.17 -10.77 -1.59
C THR A 4 -9.82 -10.08 -1.77
N VAL A 5 -9.15 -9.76 -0.67
CA VAL A 5 -7.79 -9.18 -0.70
C VAL A 5 -6.83 -10.04 -1.52
N ALA A 6 -6.85 -11.36 -1.35
CA ALA A 6 -6.02 -12.27 -2.14
C ALA A 6 -6.26 -12.14 -3.66
N ARG A 7 -7.52 -11.97 -4.08
CA ARG A 7 -7.88 -11.83 -5.50
C ARG A 7 -7.49 -10.46 -6.03
N HIS A 8 -7.65 -9.41 -5.22
CA HIS A 8 -7.22 -8.06 -5.54
C HIS A 8 -5.70 -8.00 -5.78
N LEU A 9 -4.90 -8.53 -4.85
CA LEU A 9 -3.44 -8.55 -4.98
C LEU A 9 -2.98 -9.35 -6.22
N LEU A 10 -3.59 -10.50 -6.48
CA LEU A 10 -3.28 -11.30 -7.68
C LEU A 10 -3.59 -10.57 -8.99
N ASP A 11 -4.69 -9.81 -9.03
CA ASP A 11 -5.04 -8.99 -10.21
C ASP A 11 -4.04 -7.86 -10.43
N ARG A 12 -3.58 -7.20 -9.36
CA ARG A 12 -2.53 -6.17 -9.43
C ARG A 12 -1.20 -6.71 -9.94
N GLU A 13 -0.76 -7.86 -9.41
CA GLU A 13 0.45 -8.55 -9.87
C GLU A 13 0.39 -8.87 -11.37
N ARG A 14 -0.77 -9.32 -11.87
CA ARG A 14 -0.98 -9.59 -13.30
C ARG A 14 -0.89 -8.34 -14.18
N ARG A 15 -1.20 -7.17 -13.64
CA ARG A 15 -1.09 -5.87 -14.33
C ARG A 15 0.30 -5.24 -14.21
N GLY A 16 1.21 -5.86 -13.45
CA GLY A 16 2.53 -5.28 -13.15
C GLY A 16 2.50 -4.15 -12.12
N GLU A 17 1.37 -3.95 -11.43
CA GLU A 17 1.21 -2.92 -10.41
C GLU A 17 1.64 -3.45 -9.04
N THR A 18 2.95 -3.54 -8.83
CA THR A 18 3.51 -4.14 -7.60
C THR A 18 3.22 -3.25 -6.40
N VAL A 19 2.56 -3.83 -5.40
CA VAL A 19 2.26 -3.18 -4.11
C VAL A 19 3.29 -3.64 -3.09
N GLN A 20 3.93 -2.69 -2.43
CA GLN A 20 4.92 -2.97 -1.40
C GLN A 20 4.26 -3.15 -0.04
N PHE A 21 4.69 -4.16 0.68
CA PHE A 21 4.36 -4.39 2.09
C PHE A 21 5.62 -4.22 2.93
N GLU A 22 5.45 -3.98 4.22
CA GLU A 22 6.58 -3.96 5.17
C GLU A 22 7.37 -5.27 5.12
N ASN A 23 6.65 -6.39 5.07
CA ASN A 23 7.19 -7.75 4.97
C ASN A 23 6.10 -8.76 4.57
N ASP A 24 6.50 -10.03 4.38
CA ASP A 24 5.58 -11.12 4.02
C ASP A 24 4.53 -11.43 5.08
N GLU A 25 4.77 -11.09 6.35
CA GLU A 25 3.80 -11.29 7.43
C GLU A 25 2.65 -10.27 7.34
N ALA A 26 2.96 -9.00 7.09
CA ALA A 26 1.96 -7.96 6.85
C ALA A 26 1.07 -8.31 5.65
N ARG A 27 1.65 -8.81 4.55
CA ARG A 27 0.89 -9.29 3.38
C ARG A 27 -0.03 -10.46 3.74
N ARG A 28 0.48 -11.45 4.49
CA ARG A 28 -0.32 -12.61 4.96
C ARG A 28 -1.47 -12.18 5.87
N LEU A 29 -1.24 -11.20 6.76
CA LEU A 29 -2.25 -10.68 7.66
C LEU A 29 -3.41 -10.02 6.90
N CYS A 30 -3.11 -9.19 5.89
CA CYS A 30 -4.15 -8.56 5.07
C CYS A 30 -4.99 -9.59 4.31
N ILE A 31 -4.35 -10.64 3.80
CA ILE A 31 -5.03 -11.75 3.12
C ILE A 31 -5.92 -12.54 4.07
N SER A 32 -5.42 -12.88 5.27
CA SER A 32 -6.17 -13.72 6.22
C SER A 32 -7.35 -12.99 6.86
N THR A 33 -7.23 -11.68 7.06
CA THR A 33 -8.29 -10.84 7.63
C THR A 33 -9.25 -10.27 6.58
N ASP A 34 -8.94 -10.42 5.29
CA ASP A 34 -9.66 -9.78 4.18
C ASP A 34 -9.82 -8.26 4.35
N MET A 35 -8.81 -7.61 4.96
CA MET A 35 -8.73 -6.16 5.15
C MET A 35 -7.40 -5.62 4.62
N LEU A 36 -7.47 -4.50 3.91
CA LEU A 36 -6.32 -3.89 3.25
C LEU A 36 -6.50 -2.38 3.17
N TRP A 37 -5.48 -1.64 3.59
CA TRP A 37 -5.28 -0.25 3.23
C TRP A 37 -4.22 -0.17 2.15
N GLU A 38 -4.44 0.67 1.14
CA GLU A 38 -3.46 0.95 0.09
C GLU A 38 -3.26 2.46 -0.04
N LEU A 39 -2.02 2.91 -0.16
CA LEU A 39 -1.67 4.29 -0.49
C LEU A 39 -0.78 4.31 -1.73
N SER A 40 -0.90 5.38 -2.50
CA SER A 40 -0.06 5.59 -3.67
C SER A 40 0.43 7.02 -3.78
N ILE A 41 1.68 7.18 -4.19
CA ILE A 41 2.24 8.48 -4.60
C ILE A 41 2.60 8.39 -6.08
N ARG A 42 2.29 9.46 -6.80
CA ARG A 42 2.75 9.70 -8.17
C ARG A 42 3.78 10.82 -8.13
N HIS A 43 4.98 10.52 -8.58
CA HIS A 43 6.06 11.49 -8.71
C HIS A 43 5.92 12.34 -9.96
N ALA A 44 6.63 13.48 -9.99
CA ALA A 44 6.64 14.38 -11.12
C ALA A 44 7.29 13.77 -12.38
N ASP A 45 8.19 12.80 -12.20
CA ASP A 45 8.79 12.02 -13.29
C ASP A 45 7.85 10.94 -13.86
N GLY A 46 6.65 10.81 -13.31
CA GLY A 46 5.64 9.84 -13.73
C GLY A 46 5.78 8.48 -13.07
N SER A 47 6.80 8.24 -12.23
CA SER A 47 6.91 7.02 -11.45
C SER A 47 5.85 6.96 -10.35
N HIS A 48 5.41 5.75 -10.02
CA HIS A 48 4.37 5.49 -9.02
C HIS A 48 4.89 4.55 -7.95
N VAL A 49 4.63 4.88 -6.70
CA VAL A 49 4.86 4.00 -5.55
C VAL A 49 3.51 3.59 -4.99
N TYR A 50 3.34 2.29 -4.75
CA TYR A 50 2.16 1.73 -4.10
C TYR A 50 2.60 0.98 -2.86
N VAL A 51 2.01 1.31 -1.71
CA VAL A 51 2.24 0.62 -0.45
C VAL A 51 0.92 0.11 0.13
N ALA A 52 0.98 -0.96 0.90
CA ALA A 52 -0.18 -1.49 1.59
C ALA A 52 0.14 -2.11 2.95
N SER A 53 -0.86 -2.07 3.83
CA SER A 53 -0.80 -2.64 5.16
C SER A 53 -2.21 -2.87 5.73
N ALA A 54 -2.28 -3.42 6.93
CA ALA A 54 -3.54 -3.67 7.64
C ALA A 54 -4.16 -2.39 8.25
N SER A 55 -3.42 -1.29 8.30
CA SER A 55 -3.89 0.01 8.79
C SER A 55 -3.38 1.17 7.92
N PHE A 56 -4.08 2.31 7.99
CA PHE A 56 -3.70 3.53 7.30
C PHE A 56 -2.37 4.08 7.83
N GLU A 57 -2.17 4.09 9.15
CA GLU A 57 -0.97 4.59 9.81
C GLU A 57 0.28 3.82 9.37
N ASN A 58 0.15 2.49 9.25
CA ASN A 58 1.25 1.66 8.77
C ASN A 58 1.56 1.92 7.29
N CYS A 59 0.55 2.21 6.47
CA CYS A 59 0.79 2.62 5.08
C CYS A 59 1.54 3.95 5.02
N VAL A 60 1.17 4.93 5.85
CA VAL A 60 1.86 6.22 5.91
C VAL A 60 3.32 6.02 6.34
N ALA A 61 3.57 5.26 7.39
CA ALA A 61 4.93 4.98 7.87
C ALA A 61 5.78 4.27 6.80
N LEU A 62 5.20 3.27 6.13
CA LEU A 62 5.88 2.54 5.05
C LEU A 62 6.18 3.45 3.85
N LEU A 63 5.24 4.32 3.49
CA LEU A 63 5.41 5.28 2.40
C LEU A 63 6.54 6.27 2.70
N GLN A 64 6.62 6.80 3.93
CA GLN A 64 7.71 7.68 4.35
C GLN A 64 9.08 6.98 4.27
N GLN A 65 9.13 5.68 4.58
CA GLN A 65 10.36 4.88 4.52
C GLN A 65 10.79 4.59 3.07
N VAL A 66 9.86 4.15 2.23
CA VAL A 66 10.11 3.75 0.83
C VAL A 66 10.47 4.96 -0.02
N ASP A 67 9.75 6.07 0.20
CA ASP A 67 9.84 7.24 -0.67
C ASP A 67 10.83 8.29 -0.16
N GLY A 68 11.34 8.11 1.07
CA GLY A 68 12.19 9.11 1.75
C GLY A 68 11.47 10.44 2.01
N ILE A 69 10.15 10.50 1.80
CA ILE A 69 9.35 11.69 2.04
C ILE A 69 9.06 11.78 3.54
N GLY A 70 9.61 12.80 4.19
CA GLY A 70 9.11 13.26 5.47
C GLY A 70 7.74 13.90 5.27
N LEU A 71 6.65 13.12 5.31
CA LEU A 71 5.30 13.67 5.34
C LEU A 71 5.14 14.42 6.67
N THR A 72 5.44 15.72 6.66
CA THR A 72 5.14 16.61 7.79
C THR A 72 3.63 16.67 7.91
N SER A 73 3.12 16.40 9.11
CA SER A 73 1.70 16.45 9.44
C SER A 73 1.13 17.83 9.09
N GLY A 74 0.58 17.93 7.89
CA GLY A 74 -0.10 19.10 7.36
C GLY A 74 -1.38 18.68 6.69
N VAL A 75 -2.23 17.95 7.41
CA VAL A 75 -3.63 17.81 7.02
C VAL A 75 -4.29 19.14 7.36
N ALA A 76 -4.41 20.03 6.37
CA ALA A 76 -5.29 21.19 6.49
C ALA A 76 -6.72 20.66 6.67
N ALA A 77 -7.34 21.09 7.79
CA ALA A 77 -8.71 20.80 8.17
C ALA A 77 -9.74 21.43 7.22
#